data_AF-A0A7Y1YH54-F1
#
_entry.id   AF-A0A7Y1YH54-F1
#
_cell.length_a   1.000
_cell.length_b   1.000
_cell.length_c   1.000
_cell.angle_alpha   90.00
_cell.angle_beta   90.00
_cell.angle_gamma   90.00
#
_symmetry.space_group_name_H-M   'P 1'
#
loop_
_entity.id
_entity.type
_entity.pdbx_description
1 polymer ?
#
loop_
_entity_poly.entity_id
_entity_poly.type
_entity_poly.pdbx_seq_one_letter_code
_entity_poly.pdbx_strand_id
1 'polypeptide(L)'
;MNEVRPILVSTPKSYEETDRLYPVIYLLDAANNFHHTTATVHFLANHGLIPEMIVIGIENTNDRTRDLTPMQFRKSSRFPTGGGADNTFHFMEKELFSWEIQCTARRDTNC
;
A
#
# COMPACT_ATOMS: atom_id res chain seq x y z
N MET A 1 14.87 -6.89 -4.10
CA MET A 1 15.36 -6.88 -2.69
C MET A 1 15.25 -8.28 -2.11
N ASN A 2 15.99 -8.65 -1.05
CA ASN A 2 15.88 -9.98 -0.41
C ASN A 2 15.02 -9.95 0.88
N GLU A 3 14.06 -9.02 0.96
CA GLU A 3 13.17 -8.86 2.10
C GLU A 3 11.73 -9.12 1.66
N VAL A 4 11.01 -9.98 2.37
CA VAL A 4 9.58 -10.21 2.15
C VAL A 4 8.82 -9.05 2.78
N ARG A 5 8.02 -8.35 1.97
CA ARG A 5 7.15 -7.26 2.45
C ARG A 5 5.69 -7.70 2.37
N PRO A 6 5.00 -7.86 3.51
CA PRO A 6 3.57 -8.17 3.49
C PRO A 6 2.78 -6.98 2.95
N ILE A 7 1.77 -7.30 2.15
CA ILE A 7 0.77 -6.34 1.68
C ILE A 7 -0.60 -6.72 2.23
N LEU A 8 -1.38 -5.72 2.58
CA LEU A 8 -2.76 -5.87 3.03
C LEU A 8 -3.67 -5.36 1.93
N VAL A 9 -4.74 -6.09 1.60
CA VAL A 9 -5.67 -5.71 0.54
C VAL A 9 -7.08 -5.63 1.11
N SER A 10 -7.76 -4.52 0.89
CA SER A 10 -9.19 -4.38 1.14
C SER A 10 -9.88 -3.99 -0.16
N THR A 11 -10.84 -4.81 -0.55
CA THR A 11 -11.67 -4.60 -1.74
C THR A 11 -13.03 -4.02 -1.34
N PRO A 12 -13.67 -3.26 -2.24
CA PRO A 12 -15.03 -2.79 -2.03
C PRO A 12 -16.04 -3.95 -2.13
N LYS A 13 -17.28 -3.74 -1.66
CA LYS A 13 -18.31 -4.79 -1.64
C LYS A 13 -18.64 -5.30 -3.03
N SER A 14 -18.71 -4.40 -4.01
CA SER A 14 -19.07 -4.75 -5.38
C SER A 14 -17.95 -5.43 -6.19
N TYR A 15 -16.76 -5.64 -5.59
CA TYR A 15 -15.56 -6.08 -6.30
C TYR A 15 -15.73 -7.42 -7.03
N GLU A 16 -16.38 -8.41 -6.40
CA GLU A 16 -16.62 -9.73 -7.00
C GLU A 16 -17.90 -9.76 -7.86
N GLU A 17 -18.75 -8.75 -7.73
CA GLU A 17 -20.07 -8.71 -8.37
C GLU A 17 -20.03 -7.97 -9.72
N THR A 18 -18.98 -7.20 -9.98
CA THR A 18 -18.91 -6.33 -11.16
C THR A 18 -17.53 -6.30 -11.79
N ASP A 19 -17.50 -6.03 -13.09
CA ASP A 19 -16.27 -5.80 -13.85
C ASP A 19 -15.82 -4.32 -13.83
N ARG A 20 -16.24 -3.56 -12.81
CA ARG A 20 -15.90 -2.13 -12.71
C ARG A 20 -14.41 -1.96 -12.38
N LEU A 21 -13.85 -0.87 -12.88
CA LEU A 21 -12.54 -0.39 -12.46
C LEU A 21 -12.69 0.45 -11.19
N TYR A 22 -11.90 0.12 -10.17
CA TYR A 22 -11.89 0.80 -8.88
C TYR A 22 -10.63 1.65 -8.74
N PRO A 23 -10.72 2.90 -8.26
CA PRO A 23 -9.55 3.65 -7.83
C PRO A 23 -8.82 2.91 -6.69
N VAL A 24 -7.50 3.11 -6.62
CA VAL A 24 -6.63 2.40 -5.67
C VAL A 24 -5.94 3.39 -4.74
N ILE A 25 -6.00 3.12 -3.44
CA ILE A 25 -5.25 3.83 -2.40
C ILE A 25 -4.07 2.97 -1.98
N TYR A 26 -2.85 3.47 -2.20
CA TYR A 26 -1.63 2.91 -1.65
C TYR A 26 -1.35 3.54 -0.28
N LEU A 27 -1.57 2.77 0.78
CA LEU A 27 -1.41 3.21 2.16
C LEU A 27 -0.06 2.77 2.72
N LEU A 28 0.85 3.72 2.94
CA LEU A 28 2.11 3.47 3.65
C LEU A 28 1.88 3.28 5.15
N ASP A 29 2.82 2.62 5.84
CA ASP A 29 2.76 2.39 7.30
C ASP A 29 1.49 1.61 7.71
N ALA A 30 1.11 0.64 6.88
CA ALA A 30 -0.19 -0.01 6.97
C ALA A 30 -0.38 -0.82 8.27
N ALA A 31 0.70 -1.33 8.88
CA ALA A 31 0.63 -2.13 10.10
C ALA A 31 -0.18 -1.46 11.23
N ASN A 32 -0.12 -0.13 11.33
CA ASN A 32 -0.89 0.64 12.32
C ASN A 32 -2.11 1.35 11.72
N ASN A 33 -2.14 1.52 10.40
CA ASN A 33 -3.10 2.42 9.75
C ASN A 33 -4.20 1.73 8.94
N PHE A 34 -4.02 0.45 8.61
CA PHE A 34 -4.87 -0.23 7.64
C PHE A 34 -6.34 -0.24 8.04
N HIS A 35 -6.69 -0.78 9.21
CA HIS A 35 -8.08 -1.04 9.57
C HIS A 35 -8.93 0.23 9.73
N HIS A 36 -8.38 1.31 10.29
CA HIS A 36 -9.14 2.54 10.44
C HIS A 36 -9.27 3.30 9.12
N THR A 37 -8.24 3.26 8.26
CA THR A 37 -8.34 3.78 6.90
C THR A 37 -9.39 3.03 6.09
N THR A 38 -9.38 1.69 6.11
CA THR A 38 -10.36 0.89 5.35
C THR A 38 -11.78 1.10 5.85
N ALA A 39 -11.97 1.18 7.17
CA ALA A 39 -13.27 1.50 7.75
C ALA A 39 -13.79 2.86 7.28
N THR A 40 -12.92 3.88 7.22
CA THR A 40 -13.27 5.22 6.74
C THR A 40 -13.61 5.22 5.26
N VAL A 41 -12.82 4.55 4.43
CA VAL A 41 -13.07 4.42 2.99
C VAL A 41 -14.42 3.74 2.74
N HIS A 42 -14.69 2.61 3.39
CA HIS A 42 -15.97 1.91 3.27
C HIS A 42 -17.14 2.76 3.73
N PHE A 43 -16.98 3.48 4.85
CA PHE A 43 -18.00 4.39 5.33
C PHE A 43 -18.33 5.47 4.30
N LEU A 44 -17.33 6.18 3.79
CA LEU A 44 -17.53 7.26 2.81
C LEU A 44 -18.10 6.74 1.49
N ALA A 45 -17.65 5.58 1.02
CA ALA A 45 -18.15 4.94 -0.20
C ALA A 45 -19.62 4.52 -0.09
N ASN A 46 -20.00 3.90 1.04
CA ASN A 46 -21.39 3.51 1.29
C ASN A 46 -22.36 4.71 1.34
N HIS A 47 -21.86 5.91 1.65
CA HIS A 47 -22.65 7.15 1.65
C HIS A 47 -22.51 7.95 0.34
N GLY A 48 -21.84 7.39 -0.68
CA GLY A 48 -21.67 8.04 -1.99
C GLY A 48 -20.79 9.30 -1.95
N LEU A 49 -19.99 9.49 -0.89
CA LEU A 49 -19.12 10.67 -0.73
C LEU A 49 -17.78 10.51 -1.48
N ILE A 50 -17.33 9.26 -1.63
CA ILE A 50 -16.21 8.87 -2.49
C ILE A 50 -16.67 7.64 -3.32
N PRO A 51 -16.03 7.33 -4.47
CA PRO A 51 -16.27 6.06 -5.14
C PRO A 51 -15.87 4.88 -4.25
N GLU A 52 -16.36 3.68 -4.56
CA GLU A 52 -15.77 2.44 -4.04
C GLU A 52 -14.32 2.31 -4.50
N MET A 53 -13.41 1.91 -3.60
CA MET A 53 -11.97 1.90 -3.85
C MET A 53 -11.32 0.64 -3.28
N ILE A 54 -10.23 0.21 -3.88
CA ILE A 54 -9.33 -0.80 -3.33
C ILE A 54 -8.29 -0.10 -2.46
N VAL A 55 -8.02 -0.62 -1.27
CA VAL A 55 -6.94 -0.14 -0.40
C VAL A 55 -5.84 -1.19 -0.34
N ILE A 56 -4.65 -0.83 -0.83
CA ILE A 56 -3.43 -1.64 -0.76
C ILE A 56 -2.54 -1.04 0.33
N GLY A 57 -2.50 -1.71 1.47
CA GLY A 57 -1.63 -1.40 2.59
C GLY A 57 -0.23 -1.96 2.39
N ILE A 58 0.77 -1.08 2.47
CA ILE A 58 2.19 -1.41 2.39
C ILE A 58 2.76 -1.32 3.80
N GLU A 59 3.05 -2.48 4.40
CA GLU A 59 3.71 -2.50 5.69
C GLU A 59 5.18 -2.10 5.55
N ASN A 60 5.69 -1.45 6.59
CA ASN A 60 7.13 -1.32 6.73
C ASN A 60 7.73 -2.69 7.00
N THR A 61 8.98 -2.87 6.57
CA THR A 61 9.77 -4.03 6.98
C THR A 61 10.21 -3.85 8.44
N ASN A 62 11.25 -4.55 8.86
CA ASN A 62 11.80 -4.48 10.22
C ASN A 62 12.25 -3.06 10.67
N ASP A 63 12.37 -2.10 9.75
CA ASP A 63 12.81 -0.74 10.06
C ASP A 63 12.00 0.35 9.31
N ARG A 64 10.96 0.86 9.98
CA ARG A 64 10.15 2.00 9.51
C ARG A 64 10.99 3.28 9.31
N THR A 65 11.98 3.52 10.17
CA THR A 65 12.81 4.73 10.08
C THR A 65 13.62 4.70 8.81
N ARG A 66 14.21 3.56 8.47
CA ARG A 66 14.87 3.35 7.17
C ARG A 66 13.89 3.54 6.02
N ASP A 67 12.77 2.83 6.05
CA ASP A 67 11.85 2.69 4.92
C ASP A 67 11.11 3.98 4.54
N LEU A 68 10.89 4.91 5.48
CA LEU A 68 10.10 6.13 5.27
C LEU A 68 10.92 7.41 5.31
N THR A 69 12.25 7.31 5.36
CA THR A 69 13.11 8.49 5.49
C THR A 69 13.93 8.70 4.21
N PRO A 70 13.83 9.87 3.54
CA PRO A 70 14.54 10.16 2.28
C PRO A 70 16.06 10.05 2.39
N MET A 71 16.73 9.69 1.29
CA MET A 71 18.18 9.51 1.25
C MET A 71 18.98 10.73 1.77
N GLN A 72 18.52 11.96 1.51
CA GLN A 72 19.17 13.18 2.00
C GLN A 72 19.08 13.41 3.52
N PHE A 73 18.43 12.51 4.27
CA PHE A 73 18.26 12.66 5.70
C PHE A 73 19.58 12.55 6.45
N ARG A 74 19.88 13.57 7.26
CA ARG A 74 21.02 13.53 8.19
C ARG A 74 20.65 12.64 9.38
N LYS A 75 21.24 11.44 9.40
CA LYS A 75 21.14 10.51 10.52
C LYS A 75 21.43 11.20 11.85
N SER A 76 20.65 10.86 12.86
CA SER A 76 20.80 11.37 14.22
C SER A 76 20.73 10.21 15.21
N SER A 77 21.06 10.46 16.47
CA SER A 77 20.89 9.47 17.55
C SER A 77 19.45 8.95 17.64
N ARG A 78 18.46 9.80 17.30
CA ARG A 78 17.04 9.44 17.29
C ARG A 78 16.63 8.62 16.07
N PHE A 79 17.31 8.80 14.94
CA PHE A 79 17.00 8.14 13.67
C PHE A 79 18.30 7.66 13.01
N PRO A 80 18.96 6.64 13.58
CA PRO A 80 20.28 6.21 13.14
C PRO A 80 20.25 5.49 11.78
N THR A 81 19.08 4.95 11.39
CA THR A 81 18.90 4.13 10.19
C THR A 81 18.21 4.85 9.03
N GLY A 82 17.89 6.15 9.19
CA GLY A 82 17.23 6.94 8.15
C GLY A 82 18.01 7.00 6.85
N GLY A 83 17.31 7.23 5.73
CA GLY A 83 17.91 7.37 4.40
C GLY A 83 17.60 6.24 3.41
N GLY A 84 16.62 5.38 3.70
CA GLY A 84 16.29 4.21 2.88
C GLY A 84 14.95 4.30 2.14
N ALA A 85 14.34 5.49 1.98
CA ALA A 85 13.05 5.58 1.29
C ALA A 85 13.10 5.13 -0.18
N ASP A 86 14.20 5.37 -0.88
CA ASP A 86 14.36 5.02 -2.31
C ASP A 86 14.26 3.51 -2.54
N ASN A 87 14.67 2.74 -1.54
CA ASN A 87 14.58 1.28 -1.49
C ASN A 87 13.12 0.82 -1.43
N THR A 88 12.31 1.43 -0.56
CA THR A 88 10.86 1.21 -0.50
C THR A 88 10.18 1.63 -1.81
N PHE A 89 10.59 2.78 -2.35
CA PHE A 89 10.04 3.31 -3.59
C PHE A 89 10.36 2.41 -4.79
N HIS A 90 11.58 1.86 -4.85
CA HIS A 90 11.97 0.90 -5.87
C HIS A 90 11.12 -0.38 -5.83
N PHE A 91 10.85 -0.90 -4.63
CA PHE A 91 9.91 -2.02 -4.45
C PHE A 91 8.52 -1.65 -5.00
N MET A 92 8.01 -0.46 -4.68
CA MET A 92 6.70 -0.02 -5.17
C MET A 92 6.66 0.04 -6.70
N GLU A 93 7.65 0.67 -7.33
CA GLU A 93 7.69 0.84 -8.78
C GLU A 93 7.93 -0.47 -9.55
N LYS A 94 8.88 -1.29 -9.10
CA LYS A 94 9.37 -2.43 -9.89
C LYS A 94 8.69 -3.74 -9.54
N GLU A 95 8.21 -3.87 -8.32
CA GLU A 95 7.62 -5.11 -7.83
C GLU A 95 6.09 -4.92 -7.69
N LEU A 96 5.63 -4.00 -6.82
CA LEU A 96 4.21 -3.87 -6.49
C LEU A 96 3.34 -3.36 -7.64
N PHE A 97 3.68 -2.23 -8.25
CA PHE A 97 2.88 -1.66 -9.34
C PHE A 97 2.96 -2.54 -10.59
N SER A 98 4.12 -3.16 -10.85
CA SER A 98 4.26 -4.11 -11.95
C SER A 98 3.38 -5.34 -11.74
N TRP A 99 3.35 -5.88 -10.52
CA TRP A 99 2.47 -6.97 -10.11
C TRP A 99 0.99 -6.57 -10.23
N GLU A 100 0.60 -5.40 -9.73
CA GLU A 100 -0.79 -4.92 -9.80
C GLU A 100 -1.25 -4.80 -11.25
N ILE A 101 -0.43 -4.23 -12.15
CA ILE A 101 -0.73 -4.15 -13.58
C ILE A 101 -0.94 -5.55 -14.17
N GLN A 102 -0.14 -6.54 -13.75
CA GLN A 102 -0.26 -7.91 -14.23
C GLN A 102 -1.49 -8.64 -13.67
N CYS A 103 -1.80 -8.48 -12.39
CA CYS A 103 -2.94 -9.15 -11.73
C CYS A 103 -4.27 -8.48 -12.10
N THR A 104 -4.32 -7.15 -12.22
CA THR A 104 -5.50 -6.41 -12.70
C THR A 104 -5.80 -6.73 -14.17
N ALA A 105 -4.76 -6.92 -15.01
CA ALA A 105 -4.95 -7.38 -16.38
C ALA A 105 -5.51 -8.82 -16.47
N ARG A 106 -5.35 -9.64 -15.41
CA ARG A 106 -5.78 -11.05 -15.38
C ARG A 106 -6.97 -11.34 -14.45
N ARG A 107 -7.39 -10.37 -13.62
CA ARG A 107 -8.35 -10.55 -12.50
C ARG A 107 -7.99 -11.75 -11.61
N ASP A 108 -6.70 -11.93 -11.31
CA ASP A 108 -6.24 -13.00 -10.43
C ASP A 108 -5.71 -12.39 -9.13
N THR A 109 -6.32 -12.76 -8.01
CA THR A 109 -5.90 -12.34 -6.66
C THR A 109 -4.86 -13.29 -6.05
N ASN A 110 -4.45 -14.35 -6.76
CA ASN A 110 -3.45 -15.33 -6.33
C ASN A 110 -2.09 -15.19 -7.04
N CYS A 111 -1.85 -14.10 -7.75
CA CYS A 111 -0.48 -13.57 -7.77
C CYS A 111 -0.23 -12.84 -6.43
#